data_AF-A0A6P7SPC3-F1
#
_entry.id   AF-A0A6P7SPC3-F1
#
_cell.length_a   1.000
_cell.length_b   1.000
_cell.length_c   1.000
_cell.angle_alpha   90.00
_cell.angle_beta   90.00
_cell.angle_gamma   90.00
#
_symmetry.space_group_name_H-M   'P 1'
#
loop_
_entity.id
_entity.type
_entity.pdbx_description
1 polymer ?
#
loop_
_entity_poly.entity_id
_entity_poly.type
_entity_poly.pdbx_seq_one_letter_code
_entity_poly.pdbx_strand_id
1 'polypeptide(L)'
;MKRVDMGNSIQRRSGSGGANKKRNQDFINTPKAKISTHPATSFRKLASEIELDHKNVRAAMNDNLGLKSYNRTPRRLLAEPIRARRLERRIGVLKKSRSAMKIFSDEKIFTVDNVVNRRNNRYIASEQLTSKTPSEQNIQPSSLLLWLVTDERCPSTSTSLENKM
;
A
#
# COMPACT_ATOMS: atom_id res chain seq x y z
N MET A 1 22.60 -23.92 -30.84
CA MET A 1 23.80 -24.60 -30.29
C MET A 1 24.49 -23.68 -29.29
N LYS A 2 24.69 -24.11 -28.03
CA LYS A 2 25.56 -23.40 -27.07
C LYS A 2 26.98 -23.96 -27.26
N ARG A 3 27.95 -23.11 -27.58
CA ARG A 3 29.36 -23.51 -27.68
C ARG A 3 29.94 -23.54 -26.27
N VAL A 4 30.44 -24.70 -25.85
CA VAL A 4 31.14 -24.87 -24.58
C VAL A 4 32.62 -24.61 -24.88
N ASP A 5 33.20 -23.56 -24.30
CA ASP A 5 34.63 -23.30 -24.44
C ASP A 5 35.42 -24.33 -23.58
N MET A 6 36.66 -24.64 -23.97
CA MET A 6 37.53 -25.72 -23.44
C MET A 6 37.91 -25.64 -21.94
N GLY A 7 37.32 -24.72 -21.18
CA GLY A 7 37.42 -24.61 -19.73
C GLY A 7 36.02 -24.73 -19.14
N ASN A 8 35.81 -25.74 -18.32
CA ASN A 8 34.54 -26.32 -17.85
C ASN A 8 33.58 -25.34 -17.14
N SER A 9 33.12 -24.29 -17.82
CA SER A 9 32.13 -23.34 -17.28
C SER A 9 31.16 -22.89 -18.38
N ILE A 10 29.87 -23.10 -18.14
CA ILE A 10 28.77 -22.59 -18.96
C ILE A 10 28.52 -21.11 -18.56
N GLN A 11 29.58 -20.30 -18.50
CA GLN A 11 29.45 -18.88 -18.21
C GLN A 11 29.33 -18.09 -19.51
N ARG A 12 28.41 -17.12 -19.51
CA ARG A 12 28.25 -16.19 -20.63
C ARG A 12 29.52 -15.36 -20.74
N ARG A 13 30.07 -15.20 -21.96
CA ARG A 13 31.14 -14.22 -22.22
C ARG A 13 30.69 -12.83 -21.77
N SER A 14 31.53 -12.14 -21.02
CA SER A 14 31.31 -10.76 -20.61
C SER A 14 31.13 -9.88 -21.85
N GLY A 15 30.16 -8.96 -21.82
CA GLY A 15 29.92 -8.00 -22.92
C GLY A 15 28.96 -8.44 -24.04
N SER A 16 28.30 -9.60 -23.94
CA SER A 16 27.34 -10.06 -24.96
C SER A 16 26.01 -9.30 -25.01
N GLY A 17 25.76 -8.34 -24.10
CA GLY A 17 24.63 -7.41 -24.14
C GLY A 17 25.14 -6.01 -24.44
N GLY A 18 24.96 -5.52 -25.67
CA GLY A 18 25.47 -4.22 -26.09
C GLY A 18 25.05 -3.07 -25.14
N ALA A 19 25.97 -2.13 -24.91
CA ALA A 19 25.73 -0.98 -24.06
C ALA A 19 24.65 -0.07 -24.66
N ASN A 20 23.65 0.29 -23.86
CA ASN A 20 22.52 1.10 -24.31
C ASN A 20 22.89 2.59 -24.29
N LYS A 21 23.61 3.05 -25.32
CA LYS A 21 24.17 4.42 -25.44
C LYS A 21 23.14 5.55 -25.38
N LYS A 22 21.85 5.26 -25.61
CA LYS A 22 20.77 6.26 -25.53
C LYS A 22 20.39 6.60 -24.08
N ARG A 23 20.77 5.75 -23.12
CA ARG A 23 20.40 5.85 -21.71
C ARG A 23 21.55 6.46 -20.91
N ASN A 24 21.92 7.68 -21.27
CA ASN A 24 22.98 8.43 -20.61
C ASN A 24 22.57 8.85 -19.19
N GLN A 25 23.56 9.27 -18.40
CA GLN A 25 23.30 9.67 -17.03
C GLN A 25 22.41 10.91 -16.94
N ASP A 26 22.56 11.86 -17.88
CA ASP A 26 21.70 13.05 -17.96
C ASP A 26 20.23 12.66 -18.17
N PHE A 27 20.00 11.70 -19.06
CA PHE A 27 18.68 11.13 -19.32
C PHE A 27 18.07 10.47 -18.08
N ILE A 28 18.89 9.85 -17.20
CA ILE A 28 18.41 9.24 -15.96
C ILE A 28 18.15 10.31 -14.89
N ASN A 29 18.95 11.36 -14.86
CA ASN A 29 18.86 12.43 -13.88
C ASN A 29 17.60 13.29 -14.07
N THR A 30 17.17 13.55 -15.31
CA THR A 30 15.95 14.34 -15.60
C THR A 30 14.67 13.75 -14.95
N PRO A 31 14.27 12.49 -15.22
CA PRO A 31 13.10 11.88 -14.56
C PRO A 31 13.33 11.68 -13.05
N LYS A 32 14.56 11.43 -12.61
CA LYS A 32 14.89 11.31 -11.18
C LYS A 32 14.58 12.61 -10.43
N ALA A 33 14.97 13.76 -10.98
CA ALA A 33 14.67 15.07 -10.40
C ALA A 33 13.16 15.33 -10.31
N LYS A 34 12.39 15.02 -11.37
CA LYS A 34 10.93 15.18 -11.37
C LYS A 34 10.22 14.26 -10.37
N ILE A 35 10.70 13.04 -10.17
CA ILE A 35 10.13 12.13 -9.15
C ILE A 35 10.44 12.66 -7.75
N SER A 36 11.62 13.22 -7.53
CA SER A 36 11.98 13.81 -6.25
C SER A 36 11.07 14.97 -5.86
N THR A 37 10.63 15.79 -6.83
CA THR A 37 9.68 16.88 -6.59
C THR A 37 8.23 16.40 -6.50
N HIS A 38 7.84 15.45 -7.37
CA HIS A 38 6.47 14.96 -7.49
C HIS A 38 6.39 13.42 -7.49
N PRO A 39 6.53 12.78 -6.32
CA PRO A 39 6.56 11.31 -6.22
C PRO A 39 5.20 10.66 -6.50
N ALA A 40 4.11 11.44 -6.55
CA ALA A 40 2.75 10.98 -6.86
C ALA A 40 2.50 10.75 -8.37
N THR A 41 3.44 11.14 -9.22
CA THR A 41 3.26 11.07 -10.68
C THR A 41 3.36 9.62 -11.16
N SER A 42 2.64 9.32 -12.24
CA SER A 42 2.76 8.02 -12.92
C SER A 42 3.90 8.06 -13.95
N PHE A 43 4.50 6.91 -14.26
CA PHE A 43 5.50 6.84 -15.33
C PHE A 43 4.99 7.35 -16.68
N ARG A 44 3.70 7.16 -16.97
CA ARG A 44 3.08 7.67 -18.20
C ARG A 44 3.04 9.20 -18.21
N LYS A 45 2.64 9.81 -17.09
CA LYS A 45 2.62 11.27 -16.96
C LYS A 45 4.04 11.85 -17.03
N LEU A 46 4.99 11.26 -16.32
CA LEU A 46 6.41 11.63 -16.41
C LEU A 46 6.95 11.52 -17.83
N ALA A 47 6.59 10.47 -18.56
CA ALA A 47 7.00 10.27 -19.95
C ALA A 47 6.45 11.37 -20.87
N SER A 48 5.16 11.71 -20.73
CA SER A 48 4.56 12.82 -21.48
C SER A 48 5.22 14.16 -21.16
N GLU A 49 5.56 14.43 -19.89
CA GLU A 49 6.20 15.69 -19.48
C GLU A 49 7.67 15.81 -19.90
N ILE A 50 8.34 14.71 -20.22
CA ILE A 50 9.75 14.70 -20.69
C ILE A 50 9.79 14.40 -22.20
N GLU A 51 8.64 14.21 -22.85
CA GLU A 51 8.52 13.88 -24.28
C GLU A 51 9.28 12.59 -24.67
N LEU A 52 9.25 11.60 -23.78
CA LEU A 52 9.93 10.33 -23.97
C LEU A 52 8.93 9.19 -24.10
N ASP A 53 9.35 8.11 -24.74
CA ASP A 53 8.55 6.89 -24.75
C ASP A 53 8.41 6.31 -23.32
N HIS A 54 7.19 5.95 -22.96
CA HIS A 54 6.85 5.40 -21.66
C HIS A 54 7.64 4.13 -21.34
N LYS A 55 7.93 3.27 -22.33
CA LYS A 55 8.71 2.05 -22.08
C LYS A 55 10.15 2.39 -21.70
N ASN A 56 10.74 3.39 -22.35
CA ASN A 56 12.10 3.84 -22.04
C ASN A 56 12.21 4.43 -20.64
N VAL A 57 11.26 5.29 -20.25
CA VAL A 57 11.19 5.86 -18.90
C VAL A 57 10.99 4.75 -17.87
N ARG A 58 10.02 3.86 -18.07
CA ARG A 58 9.75 2.76 -17.14
C ARG A 58 10.97 1.86 -16.94
N ALA A 59 11.62 1.44 -18.02
CA ALA A 59 12.80 0.61 -17.91
C ALA A 59 13.98 1.38 -17.29
N ALA A 60 14.06 2.70 -17.47
CA ALA A 60 15.11 3.49 -16.84
C ALA A 60 14.91 3.61 -15.32
N MET A 61 13.66 3.79 -14.90
CA MET A 61 13.27 3.84 -13.50
C MET A 61 13.43 2.48 -12.82
N ASN A 62 12.97 1.41 -13.47
CA ASN A 62 13.03 0.06 -12.91
C ASN A 62 14.45 -0.51 -12.90
N ASP A 63 15.15 -0.48 -14.04
CA ASP A 63 16.40 -1.23 -14.22
C ASP A 63 17.60 -0.45 -13.70
N ASN A 64 17.65 0.88 -13.89
CA ASN A 64 18.80 1.68 -13.46
C ASN A 64 18.62 2.27 -12.05
N LEU A 65 17.40 2.68 -11.70
CA LEU A 65 17.13 3.35 -10.41
C LEU A 65 16.43 2.46 -9.37
N GLY A 66 15.97 1.26 -9.76
CA GLY A 66 15.26 0.36 -8.85
C GLY A 66 13.92 0.89 -8.34
N LEU A 67 13.36 1.92 -8.99
CA LEU A 67 12.11 2.55 -8.58
C LEU A 67 10.90 1.76 -9.04
N LYS A 68 9.88 1.65 -8.19
CA LYS A 68 8.62 0.97 -8.47
C LYS A 68 7.43 1.84 -8.07
N SER A 69 6.28 1.55 -8.67
CA SER A 69 5.02 2.21 -8.33
C SER A 69 4.29 1.43 -7.25
N TYR A 70 4.05 2.05 -6.10
CA TYR A 70 3.39 1.47 -4.94
C TYR A 70 2.02 2.13 -4.69
N ASN A 71 1.08 1.38 -4.14
CA ASN A 71 -0.23 1.93 -3.73
C ASN A 71 -0.09 2.74 -2.44
N ARG A 72 -0.71 3.93 -2.40
CA ARG A 72 -0.83 4.70 -1.16
C ARG A 72 -1.85 4.03 -0.25
N THR A 73 -1.42 3.71 0.97
CA THR A 73 -2.33 3.21 2.01
C THR A 73 -2.52 4.33 3.03
N PRO A 74 -3.71 4.96 3.09
CA PRO A 74 -3.97 5.95 4.11
C PRO A 74 -3.88 5.28 5.49
N ARG A 75 -3.01 5.78 6.36
CA ARG A 75 -2.92 5.37 7.76
C ARG A 75 -2.94 6.62 8.62
N ARG A 76 -3.73 6.61 9.68
CA ARG A 76 -3.68 7.68 10.69
C ARG A 76 -2.30 7.70 11.34
N LEU A 77 -1.70 8.88 11.41
CA LEU A 77 -0.50 9.11 12.20
C LEU A 77 -0.89 9.01 13.68
N LEU A 78 -0.45 7.95 14.35
CA LEU A 78 -0.64 7.83 15.79
C LEU A 78 0.45 8.64 16.49
N ALA A 79 0.06 9.76 17.10
CA ALA A 79 0.91 10.50 18.03
C ALA A 79 1.22 9.64 19.27
N GLU A 80 2.39 9.84 19.89
CA GLU A 80 2.81 9.11 21.10
C GLU A 80 1.76 9.05 22.22
N PRO A 81 1.05 10.12 22.59
CA PRO A 81 -0.01 10.03 23.62
C PRO A 81 -1.17 9.12 23.22
N ILE A 82 -1.52 9.07 21.93
CA ILE A 82 -2.58 8.17 21.42
C ILE A 82 -2.09 6.72 21.46
N ARG A 83 -0.80 6.47 21.19
CA ARG A 83 -0.19 5.14 21.28
C ARG A 83 -0.23 4.63 22.73
N ALA A 84 0.19 5.46 23.69
CA ALA A 84 0.15 5.12 25.11
C ALA A 84 -1.28 4.77 25.57
N ARG A 85 -2.27 5.62 25.28
CA ARG A 85 -3.68 5.35 25.62
C ARG A 85 -4.22 4.07 24.98
N ARG A 86 -3.84 3.78 23.73
CA ARG A 86 -4.24 2.52 23.07
C ARG A 86 -3.62 1.30 23.75
N LEU A 87 -2.37 1.41 24.18
CA LEU A 87 -1.67 0.34 24.89
C LEU A 87 -2.33 0.06 26.25
N GLU A 88 -2.59 1.08 27.05
CA GLU A 88 -3.29 0.96 28.34
C GLU A 88 -4.66 0.32 28.18
N ARG A 89 -5.48 0.79 27.22
CA ARG A 89 -6.79 0.20 26.93
C ARG A 89 -6.69 -1.26 26.52
N ARG A 90 -5.72 -1.62 25.67
CA ARG A 90 -5.50 -3.01 25.24
C ARG A 90 -5.16 -3.90 26.42
N ILE A 91 -4.25 -3.47 27.30
CA ILE A 91 -3.88 -4.22 28.51
C ILE A 91 -5.11 -4.36 29.43
N GLY A 92 -5.90 -3.30 29.61
CA GLY A 92 -7.12 -3.33 30.40
C GLY A 92 -8.17 -4.31 29.87
N VAL A 93 -8.36 -4.37 28.54
CA VAL A 93 -9.28 -5.34 27.90
C VAL A 93 -8.76 -6.77 28.08
N LEU A 94 -7.45 -7.00 27.94
CA LEU A 94 -6.86 -8.33 28.09
C LEU A 94 -6.93 -8.87 29.52
N LYS A 95 -6.89 -8.00 30.53
CA LYS A 95 -6.97 -8.37 31.95
C LYS A 95 -8.39 -8.62 32.44
N LYS A 96 -9.43 -8.20 31.71
CA LYS A 96 -10.83 -8.41 32.11
C LYS A 96 -11.29 -9.83 31.77
N SER A 97 -11.98 -10.46 32.72
CA SER A 97 -12.66 -11.75 32.55
C SER A 97 -13.67 -11.70 31.39
N ARG A 98 -13.81 -12.81 30.65
CA ARG A 98 -14.81 -12.99 29.58
C ARG A 98 -16.26 -13.03 30.10
N SER A 99 -16.48 -12.98 31.41
CA SER A 99 -17.80 -13.10 32.03
C SER A 99 -18.66 -11.83 31.97
N ALA A 100 -18.09 -10.68 31.59
CA ALA A 100 -18.85 -9.44 31.46
C ALA A 100 -19.50 -9.33 30.06
N MET A 101 -20.81 -9.07 30.02
CA MET A 101 -21.55 -8.74 28.80
C MET A 101 -20.96 -7.47 28.16
N LYS A 102 -20.72 -7.50 26.84
CA LYS A 102 -20.07 -6.41 26.11
C LYS A 102 -20.96 -5.91 25.00
N ILE A 103 -21.57 -4.77 25.27
CA ILE A 103 -22.35 -4.04 24.28
C ILE A 103 -21.41 -3.08 23.56
N PHE A 104 -21.34 -3.20 22.24
CA PHE A 104 -20.66 -2.28 21.34
C PHE A 104 -21.69 -1.44 20.62
N SER A 105 -21.51 -0.11 20.68
CA SER A 105 -22.24 0.84 19.87
C SER A 105 -21.27 1.57 18.96
N ASP A 106 -21.63 1.75 17.69
CA ASP A 106 -20.84 2.57 16.77
C ASP A 106 -21.77 3.36 15.83
N GLU A 107 -21.29 4.53 15.43
CA GLU A 107 -21.92 5.36 14.41
C GLU A 107 -21.15 5.21 13.10
N LYS A 108 -21.85 4.76 12.06
CA LYS A 108 -21.27 4.54 10.73
C LYS A 108 -21.84 5.54 9.74
N ILE A 109 -20.98 6.35 9.13
CA ILE A 109 -21.34 7.17 7.99
C ILE A 109 -21.14 6.35 6.70
N PHE A 110 -22.21 6.17 5.93
CA PHE A 110 -22.19 5.60 4.59
C PHE A 110 -22.23 6.73 3.57
N THR A 111 -21.18 6.89 2.78
CA THR A 111 -21.11 7.89 1.71
C THR A 111 -21.59 7.27 0.40
N VAL A 112 -22.57 7.90 -0.26
CA VAL A 112 -23.21 7.38 -1.48
C VAL A 112 -22.25 7.44 -2.68
N ASP A 113 -21.47 8.53 -2.82
CA ASP A 113 -20.51 8.67 -3.93
C ASP A 113 -19.26 9.44 -3.56
N ASN A 114 -18.14 8.72 -3.41
CA ASN A 114 -16.81 9.23 -3.77
C ASN A 114 -15.81 8.08 -3.86
N VAL A 115 -15.91 7.30 -4.94
CA VAL A 115 -14.86 6.32 -5.26
C VAL A 115 -13.71 7.09 -5.89
N VAL A 116 -12.85 7.71 -5.07
CA VAL A 116 -11.49 8.00 -5.52
C VAL A 116 -10.91 6.67 -5.96
N ASN A 117 -10.67 6.50 -7.27
CA ASN A 117 -10.21 5.24 -7.82
C ASN A 117 -8.90 4.84 -7.13
N ARG A 118 -9.00 3.91 -6.19
CA ARG A 118 -7.89 3.45 -5.35
C ARG A 118 -6.73 2.92 -6.18
N ARG A 119 -6.99 2.48 -7.42
CA ARG A 119 -5.96 2.03 -8.37
C ARG A 119 -5.05 3.15 -8.87
N ASN A 120 -5.55 4.39 -8.91
CA ASN A 120 -4.81 5.56 -9.40
C ASN A 120 -4.04 6.30 -8.28
N ASN A 121 -4.27 5.96 -7.01
CA ASN A 121 -3.58 6.57 -5.88
C ASN A 121 -2.25 5.86 -5.60
N ARG A 122 -1.25 6.14 -6.43
CA ARG A 122 0.08 5.51 -6.38
C ARG A 122 1.21 6.53 -6.20
N TYR A 123 2.37 6.06 -5.78
CA TYR A 123 3.60 6.84 -5.70
C TYR A 123 4.79 6.02 -6.21
N ILE A 124 5.84 6.69 -6.67
CA ILE A 124 7.09 6.07 -7.13
C ILE A 124 8.12 6.14 -6.01
N ALA A 125 8.71 5.01 -5.64
CA ALA A 125 9.80 4.93 -4.65
C ALA A 125 10.67 3.68 -4.92
N SER A 126 11.86 3.61 -4.34
CA SER A 126 12.70 2.41 -4.37
C SER A 126 12.08 1.29 -3.53
N GLU A 127 11.71 1.64 -2.30
CA GLU A 127 11.08 0.76 -1.35
C GLU A 127 9.66 1.21 -1.02
N GLN A 128 8.80 0.25 -0.68
CA GLN A 128 7.47 0.56 -0.20
C GLN A 128 7.58 1.25 1.16
N LEU A 129 7.39 2.57 1.18
CA LEU A 129 7.26 3.32 2.42
C LEU A 129 6.06 2.77 3.20
N THR A 130 6.35 2.10 4.31
CA THR A 130 5.38 1.75 5.34
C THR A 130 4.96 2.99 6.14
N SER A 131 5.71 4.10 5.99
CA SER A 131 5.53 5.36 6.69
C SER A 131 4.54 6.31 5.98
N LYS A 132 3.38 6.46 6.65
CA LYS A 132 2.91 7.77 7.16
C LYS A 132 2.88 8.94 6.15
N THR A 133 2.16 8.80 5.04
CA THR A 133 1.65 9.99 4.32
C THR A 133 0.14 10.07 4.50
N PRO A 134 -0.39 11.07 5.24
CA PRO A 134 -1.82 11.34 5.25
C PRO A 134 -2.21 11.79 3.85
N SER A 135 -3.13 11.08 3.22
CA SER A 135 -3.88 11.64 2.09
C SER A 135 -5.18 12.19 2.65
N GLU A 136 -5.30 13.51 2.70
CA GLU A 136 -6.55 14.17 3.01
C GLU A 136 -7.38 14.24 1.72
N GLN A 137 -8.55 13.63 1.72
CA GLN A 137 -9.50 13.71 0.61
C GLN A 137 -10.59 14.67 1.05
N ASN A 138 -10.48 15.93 0.62
CA ASN A 138 -11.50 16.95 0.85
C ASN A 138 -12.57 16.82 -0.25
N ILE A 139 -13.49 15.87 -0.05
CA ILE A 139 -14.70 15.80 -0.87
C ILE A 139 -15.87 15.53 0.08
N GLN A 140 -16.96 16.27 -0.09
CA GLN A 140 -18.17 16.22 0.73
C GLN A 140 -19.27 15.44 -0.01
N PRO A 141 -19.25 14.09 0.01
CA PRO A 141 -20.30 13.29 -0.61
C PRO A 141 -21.61 13.36 0.19
N SER A 142 -22.73 13.10 -0.49
CA SER A 142 -23.98 12.74 0.19
C SER A 142 -23.76 11.51 1.07
N SER A 143 -24.30 11.53 2.29
CA SER A 143 -24.05 10.48 3.27
C SER A 143 -25.26 10.18 4.16
N LEU A 144 -25.30 8.94 4.67
CA LEU A 144 -26.29 8.44 5.62
C LEU A 144 -25.57 8.06 6.93
N LEU A 145 -26.12 8.47 8.06
CA LEU A 145 -25.63 8.06 9.39
C LEU A 145 -26.45 6.86 9.88
N LEU A 146 -25.79 5.77 10.20
CA LEU A 146 -26.40 4.59 10.80
C LEU A 146 -25.84 4.40 12.21
N TRP A 147 -26.74 4.29 13.19
CA TRP A 147 -26.37 3.91 14.55
C TRP A 147 -26.67 2.44 14.78
N LEU A 148 -25.64 1.67 15.15
CA LEU A 148 -25.76 0.24 15.40
C LEU A 148 -25.32 -0.08 16.83
N VAL A 149 -26.10 -0.94 17.48
CA VAL A 149 -25.78 -1.51 18.79
C VAL A 149 -25.77 -3.02 18.66
N THR A 150 -24.67 -3.65 19.08
CA THR A 150 -24.45 -5.10 19.02
C THR A 150 -23.90 -5.60 20.35
N ASP A 151 -24.26 -6.81 20.75
CA ASP A 151 -23.70 -7.47 21.93
C ASP A 151 -22.94 -8.73 21.52
N GLU A 152 -21.89 -9.09 22.26
CA GLU A 152 -21.30 -10.42 22.17
C GLU A 152 -22.30 -11.42 22.76
N ARG A 153 -23.21 -11.96 21.93
CA ARG A 153 -23.99 -13.14 22.32
C ARG A 153 -23.00 -14.25 22.67
N CYS A 154 -22.80 -14.45 23.97
CA CYS A 154 -22.14 -15.62 24.50
C CYS A 154 -22.89 -16.83 23.90
N PRO A 155 -22.25 -17.79 23.22
CA PRO A 155 -22.95 -18.99 22.79
C PRO A 155 -23.43 -19.68 24.07
N SER A 156 -24.71 -19.50 24.39
CA SER A 156 -25.35 -20.29 25.42
C SER A 156 -25.20 -21.73 24.98
N THR A 157 -24.56 -22.52 25.84
CA THR A 157 -24.51 -23.99 25.74
C THR A 157 -25.87 -24.46 25.28
N SER A 158 -25.93 -25.04 24.07
CA SER A 158 -27.13 -25.67 23.53
C SER A 158 -27.63 -26.65 24.58
N THR A 159 -28.74 -26.30 25.23
CA THR A 159 -29.47 -27.22 26.09
C THR A 159 -30.00 -28.30 25.16
N SER A 160 -29.31 -29.43 25.10
CA SER A 160 -29.83 -30.64 24.46
C SER A 160 -31.11 -31.00 25.19
N LEU A 161 -32.26 -30.80 24.54
CA LEU A 161 -33.52 -31.34 24.99
C LEU A 161 -33.39 -32.87 24.99
N GLU A 162 -33.37 -33.45 26.19
CA GLU A 162 -33.64 -34.86 26.40
C GLU A 162 -35.04 -35.16 25.88
N ASN A 163 -35.12 -35.80 24.72
CA ASN A 163 -36.31 -36.55 24.33
C ASN A 163 -36.37 -37.79 25.23
N LYS A 164 -37.18 -37.74 26.29
CA LYS A 164 -37.66 -38.95 26.96
C LYS A 164 -38.77 -39.58 26.12
N MET A 165 -38.58 -40.88 25.87
CA MET A 165 -39.54 -41.82 25.28
C MET A 165 -40.86 -41.85 26.03
#